data_AF-A0A940MRL4-F1
#
_entry.id   AF-A0A940MRL4-F1
#
_cell.length_a   1.000
_cell.length_b   1.000
_cell.length_c   1.000
_cell.angle_alpha   90.00
_cell.angle_beta   90.00
_cell.angle_gamma   90.00
#
_symmetry.space_group_name_H-M   'P 1'
#
loop_
_entity.id
_entity.type
_entity.pdbx_description
1 polymer ?
#
loop_
_entity_poly.entity_id
_entity_poly.type
_entity_poly.pdbx_seq_one_letter_code
_entity_poly.pdbx_strand_id
1 'polypeptide(L)'
;MRDPAPEAAAHRAVLERGRHLARQDAWDTLAAEMRAAEAEGQLTPGLTPLAHLLALGARADVVEAARTAIARGETARVCASLNAFEACLGDEPDTDQPQLTYVVAMAHVETARAWRGGSKAARLAEPRRAAWAHHMGCAAHMADRFDPFEQHSVLWAALRCAVLEADPAPATRFADDYEDLIELDPRLPASMKALGREALPDRRGSWSILDREARRVAAQTREAWGMAGYAWVAMGAAECDLAAFHRLDGNLFCEGLHEILERCPTQDMANRLAAFTGLTVGQFPGAPPAHRWVADCFGWITQDHLRELHPLIWAEARTPGRRLGSEGDDLEKRGRIRAWSSLADYYAPALEAGRRLVFAPDGVRMVKE
;
A
#
# COMPACT_ATOMS: atom_id res chain seq x y z
N MET A 1 22.14 11.43 0.30
CA MET A 1 21.27 10.58 1.14
C MET A 1 20.52 11.49 2.07
N ARG A 2 19.19 11.33 2.16
CA ARG A 2 18.32 12.11 3.05
C ARG A 2 17.31 11.16 3.69
N ASP A 3 17.22 11.20 5.02
CA ASP A 3 16.29 10.36 5.79
C ASP A 3 15.90 11.11 7.08
N PRO A 4 14.60 11.20 7.46
CA PRO A 4 13.44 10.77 6.68
C PRO A 4 13.22 11.62 5.43
N ALA A 5 12.70 10.98 4.38
CA ALA A 5 12.12 11.68 3.25
C ALA A 5 11.03 12.67 3.75
N PRO A 6 10.90 13.87 3.17
CA PRO A 6 9.83 14.81 3.53
C PRO A 6 8.43 14.17 3.57
N GLU A 7 8.18 13.23 2.66
CA GLU A 7 6.95 12.44 2.55
C GLU A 7 6.74 11.52 3.75
N ALA A 8 7.79 10.86 4.23
CA ALA A 8 7.74 10.02 5.42
C ALA A 8 7.51 10.86 6.69
N ALA A 9 8.07 12.07 6.76
CA ALA A 9 7.82 12.99 7.87
C ALA A 9 6.36 13.48 7.88
N ALA A 10 5.82 13.87 6.71
CA ALA A 10 4.42 14.28 6.56
C ALA A 10 3.45 13.15 6.95
N HIS A 11 3.72 11.93 6.47
CA HIS A 11 2.95 10.74 6.85
C HIS A 11 2.94 10.52 8.37
N ARG A 12 4.12 10.58 9.02
CA ARG A 12 4.22 10.41 10.47
C ARG A 12 3.47 11.48 11.24
N ALA A 13 3.54 12.74 10.81
CA ALA A 13 2.86 13.85 11.49
C ALA A 13 1.34 13.65 11.54
N VAL A 14 0.72 13.24 10.42
CA VAL A 14 -0.75 13.00 10.37
C VAL A 14 -1.14 11.78 11.20
N LEU A 15 -0.34 10.72 11.18
CA LEU A 15 -0.56 9.54 12.01
C LEU A 15 -0.50 9.89 13.51
N GLU A 16 0.51 10.65 13.94
CA GLU A 16 0.61 11.11 15.33
C GLU A 16 -0.55 12.05 15.70
N ARG A 17 -1.06 12.88 14.77
CA ARG A 17 -2.25 13.71 14.99
C ARG A 17 -3.47 12.84 15.34
N GLY A 18 -3.76 11.82 14.53
CA GLY A 18 -4.88 10.91 14.80
C GLY A 18 -4.74 10.18 16.14
N ARG A 19 -3.53 9.71 16.46
CA ARG A 19 -3.24 9.05 17.75
C ARG A 19 -3.40 10.02 18.92
N HIS A 20 -2.91 11.25 18.78
CA HIS A 20 -3.00 12.26 19.82
C HIS A 20 -4.46 12.60 20.14
N LEU A 21 -5.30 12.80 19.13
CA LEU A 21 -6.72 13.08 19.32
C LEU A 21 -7.44 11.93 20.04
N ALA A 22 -7.19 10.69 19.62
CA ALA A 22 -7.75 9.51 20.28
C ALA A 22 -7.34 9.41 21.77
N ARG A 23 -6.08 9.71 22.11
CA ARG A 23 -5.58 9.70 23.50
C ARG A 23 -6.15 10.82 24.38
N GLN A 24 -6.81 11.80 23.79
CA GLN A 24 -7.45 12.90 24.52
C GLN A 24 -8.98 12.77 24.50
N ASP A 25 -9.51 11.63 24.04
CA ASP A 25 -10.94 11.42 23.81
C ASP A 25 -11.58 12.51 22.92
N ALA A 26 -10.78 13.13 22.04
CA ALA A 26 -11.19 14.22 21.16
C ALA A 26 -11.86 13.70 19.87
N TRP A 27 -12.87 12.83 20.04
CA TRP A 27 -13.49 12.06 18.96
C TRP A 27 -14.21 12.92 17.92
N ASP A 28 -14.93 13.96 18.36
CA ASP A 28 -15.59 14.90 17.43
C ASP A 28 -14.61 15.66 16.55
N THR A 29 -13.47 16.05 17.14
CA THR A 29 -12.40 16.74 16.39
C THR A 29 -11.78 15.80 15.37
N LEU A 30 -11.50 14.55 15.77
CA LEU A 30 -11.01 13.52 14.84
C LEU A 30 -11.99 13.29 13.69
N ALA A 31 -13.28 13.11 13.99
CA ALA A 31 -14.31 12.86 12.99
C ALA A 31 -14.44 14.05 12.02
N ALA A 32 -14.41 15.28 12.53
CA ALA A 32 -14.42 16.50 11.72
C ALA A 32 -13.19 16.62 10.81
N GLU A 33 -11.99 16.35 11.33
CA GLU A 33 -10.74 16.37 10.54
C GLU A 33 -10.74 15.30 9.45
N MET A 34 -11.22 14.09 9.76
CA MET A 34 -11.37 13.02 8.77
C MET A 34 -12.35 13.40 7.65
N ARG A 35 -13.52 13.95 8.01
CA ARG A 35 -14.51 14.43 7.02
C ARG A 35 -13.93 15.50 6.10
N ALA A 36 -13.29 16.52 6.68
CA ALA A 36 -12.69 17.59 5.92
C ALA A 36 -11.61 17.07 4.96
N ALA A 37 -10.75 16.15 5.43
CA ALA A 37 -9.72 15.56 4.61
C ALA A 37 -10.26 14.70 3.44
N GLU A 38 -11.37 13.97 3.62
CA GLU A 38 -12.04 13.26 2.51
C GLU A 38 -12.71 14.24 1.54
N ALA A 39 -13.47 15.22 2.03
CA ALA A 39 -14.21 16.17 1.20
C ALA A 39 -13.27 17.01 0.31
N GLU A 40 -12.10 17.38 0.82
CA GLU A 40 -11.07 18.10 0.06
C GLU A 40 -10.14 17.16 -0.72
N GLY A 41 -10.28 15.84 -0.55
CA GLY A 41 -9.44 14.84 -1.19
C GLY A 41 -7.95 15.01 -0.86
N GLN A 42 -7.63 15.32 0.39
CA GLN A 42 -6.28 15.66 0.84
C GLN A 42 -5.34 14.44 0.85
N LEU A 43 -4.17 14.61 0.25
CA LEU A 43 -3.12 13.59 0.17
C LEU A 43 -1.81 14.12 0.76
N THR A 44 -1.02 13.22 1.36
CA THR A 44 0.40 13.50 1.59
C THR A 44 1.12 13.61 0.23
N PRO A 45 2.32 14.21 0.16
CA PRO A 45 3.05 14.26 -1.11
C PRO A 45 3.45 12.87 -1.65
N GLY A 46 3.41 11.83 -0.79
CA GLY A 46 3.53 10.41 -1.17
C GLY A 46 2.20 9.75 -1.53
N LEU A 47 1.16 10.53 -1.86
CA LEU A 47 -0.16 10.08 -2.32
C LEU A 47 -0.92 9.18 -1.32
N THR A 48 -0.74 9.42 -0.02
CA THR A 48 -1.50 8.72 1.03
C THR A 48 -2.63 9.62 1.54
N PRO A 49 -3.90 9.15 1.58
CA PRO A 49 -5.01 9.94 2.09
C PRO A 49 -4.83 10.36 3.55
N LEU A 50 -5.05 11.66 3.85
CA LEU A 50 -4.93 12.18 5.22
C LEU A 50 -5.96 11.55 6.16
N ALA A 51 -7.22 11.43 5.72
CA ALA A 51 -8.28 10.81 6.51
C ALA A 51 -7.94 9.35 6.88
N HIS A 52 -7.31 8.61 5.98
CA HIS A 52 -6.82 7.26 6.26
C HIS A 52 -5.76 7.24 7.35
N LEU A 53 -4.80 8.18 7.32
CA LEU A 53 -3.73 8.29 8.31
C LEU A 53 -4.23 8.73 9.69
N LEU A 54 -5.19 9.67 9.74
CA LEU A 54 -5.87 10.06 10.97
C LEU A 54 -6.56 8.85 11.60
N ALA A 55 -7.36 8.12 10.81
CA ALA A 55 -8.03 6.91 11.27
C ALA A 55 -7.05 5.82 11.72
N LEU A 56 -5.92 5.65 11.02
CA LEU A 56 -4.87 4.70 11.37
C LEU A 56 -4.21 5.06 12.70
N GLY A 57 -3.87 6.33 12.89
CA GLY A 57 -3.34 6.84 14.15
C GLY A 57 -4.30 6.63 15.31
N ALA A 58 -5.58 6.93 15.10
CA ALA A 58 -6.62 6.86 16.12
C ALA A 58 -6.82 5.44 16.69
N ARG A 59 -6.74 4.39 15.85
CA ARG A 59 -6.85 2.99 16.31
C ARG A 59 -5.52 2.32 16.65
N ALA A 60 -4.39 3.01 16.53
CA ALA A 60 -3.08 2.39 16.63
C ALA A 60 -2.85 1.72 18.00
N ASP A 61 -3.22 2.39 19.09
CA ASP A 61 -2.97 1.89 20.45
C ASP A 61 -3.80 0.64 20.78
N VAL A 62 -5.10 0.63 20.41
CA VAL A 62 -5.98 -0.54 20.64
C VAL A 62 -5.56 -1.74 19.80
N VAL A 63 -5.17 -1.52 18.54
CA VAL A 63 -4.68 -2.60 17.67
C VAL A 63 -3.36 -3.16 18.19
N GLU A 64 -2.45 -2.32 18.67
CA GLU A 64 -1.17 -2.79 19.23
C GLU A 64 -1.37 -3.58 20.54
N ALA A 65 -2.29 -3.13 21.41
CA ALA A 65 -2.70 -3.88 22.58
C ALA A 65 -3.30 -5.25 22.21
N ALA A 66 -4.16 -5.30 21.18
CA ALA A 66 -4.74 -6.54 20.68
C ALA A 66 -3.66 -7.48 20.12
N ARG A 67 -2.73 -6.98 19.31
CA ARG A 67 -1.60 -7.78 18.78
C ARG A 67 -0.74 -8.36 19.89
N THR A 68 -0.42 -7.57 20.91
CA THR A 68 0.34 -8.02 22.08
C THR A 68 -0.41 -9.11 22.84
N ALA A 69 -1.72 -8.95 23.06
CA ALA A 69 -2.55 -9.95 23.73
C ALA A 69 -2.66 -11.25 22.91
N ILE A 70 -2.81 -11.15 21.58
CA ILE A 70 -2.78 -12.31 20.66
C ILE A 70 -1.47 -13.07 20.77
N ALA A 71 -0.33 -12.37 20.77
CA ALA A 71 0.99 -12.98 20.91
C ALA A 71 1.16 -13.73 22.24
N ARG A 72 0.44 -13.31 23.29
CA ARG A 72 0.42 -13.96 24.62
C ARG A 72 -0.68 -15.00 24.79
N GLY A 73 -1.56 -15.18 23.80
CA GLY A 73 -2.73 -16.08 23.91
C GLY A 73 -3.85 -15.55 24.81
N GLU A 74 -3.86 -14.26 25.14
CA GLU A 74 -4.80 -13.62 26.06
C GLU A 74 -6.12 -13.22 25.35
N THR A 75 -6.89 -14.20 24.86
CA THR A 75 -8.11 -13.94 24.05
C THR A 75 -9.13 -13.04 24.73
N ALA A 76 -9.36 -13.22 26.04
CA ALA A 76 -10.29 -12.37 26.80
C ALA A 76 -9.84 -10.90 26.83
N ARG A 77 -8.53 -10.65 26.86
CA ARG A 77 -7.98 -9.29 26.84
C ARG A 77 -8.17 -8.61 25.49
N VAL A 78 -8.06 -9.37 24.39
CA VAL A 78 -8.36 -8.86 23.05
C VAL A 78 -9.79 -8.32 22.99
N CYS A 79 -10.76 -9.12 23.45
CA CYS A 79 -12.17 -8.72 23.44
C CYS A 79 -12.41 -7.52 24.37
N ALA A 80 -11.84 -7.53 25.57
CA ALA A 80 -11.99 -6.42 26.51
C ALA A 80 -11.43 -5.10 25.96
N SER A 81 -10.27 -5.13 25.27
CA SER A 81 -9.68 -3.93 24.66
C SER A 81 -10.54 -3.35 23.54
N LEU A 82 -11.11 -4.19 22.68
CA LEU A 82 -11.98 -3.72 21.58
C LEU A 82 -13.33 -3.22 22.12
N ASN A 83 -13.95 -3.94 23.06
CA ASN A 83 -15.21 -3.50 23.67
C ASN A 83 -15.05 -2.16 24.42
N ALA A 84 -13.94 -1.96 25.13
CA ALA A 84 -13.66 -0.68 25.79
C ALA A 84 -13.48 0.44 24.76
N PHE A 85 -12.80 0.16 23.66
CA PHE A 85 -12.61 1.11 22.56
C PHE A 85 -13.94 1.48 21.88
N GLU A 86 -14.80 0.48 21.63
CA GLU A 86 -16.17 0.67 21.14
C GLU A 86 -17.00 1.51 22.10
N ALA A 87 -16.93 1.25 23.40
CA ALA A 87 -17.65 2.02 24.41
C ALA A 87 -17.21 3.49 24.44
N CYS A 88 -15.90 3.77 24.36
CA CYS A 88 -15.38 5.15 24.26
C CYS A 88 -15.93 5.92 23.05
N LEU A 89 -16.32 5.21 21.98
CA LEU A 89 -16.85 5.78 20.75
C LEU A 89 -18.39 5.71 20.68
N GLY A 90 -19.03 5.05 21.65
CA GLY A 90 -20.46 4.69 21.66
C GLY A 90 -21.28 5.37 22.76
N ASP A 91 -20.70 6.25 23.56
CA ASP A 91 -21.42 7.01 24.60
C ASP A 91 -22.23 8.21 24.03
N GLU A 92 -22.17 8.48 22.72
CA GLU A 92 -23.03 9.48 22.07
C GLU A 92 -24.31 8.86 21.48
N PRO A 93 -25.51 9.32 21.86
CA PRO A 93 -26.79 8.63 21.56
C PRO A 93 -27.21 8.56 20.08
N ASP A 94 -26.49 9.21 19.15
CA ASP A 94 -26.80 9.19 17.71
C ASP A 94 -25.62 8.62 16.93
N THR A 95 -25.72 7.33 16.61
CA THR A 95 -24.70 6.53 15.91
C THR A 95 -24.63 6.86 14.41
N ASP A 96 -24.67 8.15 14.06
CA ASP A 96 -24.58 8.72 12.70
C ASP A 96 -23.23 9.42 12.48
N GLN A 97 -22.15 8.90 13.09
CA GLN A 97 -20.77 9.33 12.83
C GLN A 97 -20.03 8.27 11.98
N PRO A 98 -20.10 8.34 10.63
CA PRO A 98 -19.46 7.35 9.75
C PRO A 98 -17.94 7.23 9.99
N GLN A 99 -17.27 8.33 10.31
CA GLN A 99 -15.82 8.35 10.49
C GLN A 99 -15.38 7.51 11.70
N LEU A 100 -16.07 7.64 12.83
CA LEU A 100 -15.76 6.87 14.04
C LEU A 100 -16.12 5.40 13.86
N THR A 101 -17.25 5.10 13.19
CA THR A 101 -17.62 3.71 12.87
C THR A 101 -16.57 3.05 11.98
N TYR A 102 -16.02 3.75 10.99
CA TYR A 102 -14.91 3.26 10.17
C TYR A 102 -13.65 2.96 11.01
N VAL A 103 -13.30 3.82 11.97
CA VAL A 103 -12.13 3.60 12.86
C VAL A 103 -12.27 2.29 13.65
N VAL A 104 -13.46 2.02 14.22
CA VAL A 104 -13.76 0.78 14.94
C VAL A 104 -13.73 -0.43 14.01
N ALA A 105 -14.41 -0.34 12.86
CA ALA A 105 -14.47 -1.44 11.90
C ALA A 105 -13.07 -1.83 11.42
N MET A 106 -12.20 -0.86 11.14
CA MET A 106 -10.82 -1.14 10.77
C MET A 106 -9.97 -1.69 11.92
N ALA A 107 -10.27 -1.33 13.19
CA ALA A 107 -9.62 -1.96 14.34
C ALA A 107 -9.95 -3.47 14.40
N HIS A 108 -11.21 -3.83 14.16
CA HIS A 108 -11.61 -5.24 14.03
C HIS A 108 -10.94 -5.94 12.84
N VAL A 109 -10.89 -5.31 11.65
CA VAL A 109 -10.19 -5.87 10.48
C VAL A 109 -8.73 -6.17 10.82
N GLU A 110 -8.03 -5.24 11.47
CA GLU A 110 -6.62 -5.42 11.81
C GLU A 110 -6.40 -6.48 12.90
N THR A 111 -7.28 -6.55 13.91
CA THR A 111 -7.25 -7.61 14.92
C THR A 111 -7.56 -8.98 14.29
N ALA A 112 -8.52 -9.07 13.35
CA ALA A 112 -8.78 -10.28 12.58
C ALA A 112 -7.54 -10.69 11.77
N ARG A 113 -6.90 -9.75 11.07
CA ARG A 113 -5.65 -10.01 10.33
C ARG A 113 -4.51 -10.47 11.23
N ALA A 114 -4.39 -9.94 12.45
CA ALA A 114 -3.41 -10.39 13.44
C ALA A 114 -3.70 -11.84 13.88
N TRP A 115 -4.97 -12.17 14.15
CA TRP A 115 -5.37 -13.56 14.35
C TRP A 115 -5.10 -14.42 13.12
N ARG A 116 -5.29 -13.96 11.89
CA ARG A 116 -4.97 -14.78 10.71
C ARG A 116 -3.47 -15.01 10.52
N GLY A 117 -2.66 -13.99 10.80
CA GLY A 117 -1.24 -13.96 10.47
C GLY A 117 -1.02 -14.20 8.96
N GLY A 118 0.03 -14.96 8.63
CA GLY A 118 0.38 -15.32 7.25
C GLY A 118 -0.37 -16.53 6.66
N SER A 119 -1.33 -17.11 7.39
CA SER A 119 -2.11 -18.28 6.92
C SER A 119 -3.36 -17.86 6.15
N LYS A 120 -3.96 -18.78 5.37
CA LYS A 120 -5.32 -18.61 4.86
C LYS A 120 -6.32 -18.86 5.99
N ALA A 121 -7.41 -18.09 6.08
CA ALA A 121 -8.44 -18.27 7.12
C ALA A 121 -8.94 -19.72 7.20
N ALA A 122 -9.17 -20.38 6.06
CA ALA A 122 -9.56 -21.79 5.93
C ALA A 122 -8.59 -22.80 6.61
N ARG A 123 -7.35 -22.41 6.92
CA ARG A 123 -6.31 -23.29 7.50
C ARG A 123 -6.01 -23.02 8.98
N LEU A 124 -6.73 -22.10 9.62
CA LEU A 124 -6.52 -21.77 11.04
C LEU A 124 -7.03 -22.89 11.96
N ALA A 125 -6.42 -23.04 13.14
CA ALA A 125 -6.99 -23.87 14.21
C ALA A 125 -8.29 -23.25 14.75
N GLU A 126 -9.19 -24.06 15.30
CA GLU A 126 -10.57 -23.65 15.59
C GLU A 126 -10.71 -22.40 16.48
N PRO A 127 -10.00 -22.26 17.63
CA PRO A 127 -10.12 -21.06 18.45
C PRO A 127 -9.68 -19.78 17.71
N ARG A 128 -8.64 -19.91 16.88
CA ARG A 128 -8.06 -18.83 16.09
C ARG A 128 -8.95 -18.45 14.90
N ARG A 129 -9.59 -19.46 14.29
CA ARG A 129 -10.60 -19.29 13.23
C ARG A 129 -11.84 -18.58 13.76
N ALA A 130 -12.35 -19.00 14.92
CA ALA A 130 -13.50 -18.38 15.56
C ALA A 130 -13.22 -16.90 15.91
N ALA A 131 -12.04 -16.60 16.47
CA ALA A 131 -11.65 -15.22 16.77
C ALA A 131 -11.49 -14.35 15.50
N TRP A 132 -10.88 -14.90 14.45
CA TRP A 132 -10.82 -14.24 13.14
C TRP A 132 -12.22 -13.96 12.58
N ALA A 133 -13.10 -14.96 12.58
CA ALA A 133 -14.44 -14.86 12.03
C ALA A 133 -15.30 -13.86 12.81
N HIS A 134 -15.19 -13.85 14.14
CA HIS A 134 -15.89 -12.89 14.99
C HIS A 134 -15.52 -11.45 14.63
N HIS A 135 -14.24 -11.09 14.64
CA HIS A 135 -13.82 -9.72 14.34
C HIS A 135 -14.09 -9.33 12.89
N MET A 136 -13.88 -10.23 11.92
CA MET A 136 -14.21 -9.90 10.53
C MET A 136 -15.73 -9.75 10.34
N GLY A 137 -16.54 -10.51 11.07
CA GLY A 137 -18.00 -10.38 11.11
C GLY A 137 -18.46 -9.05 11.70
N CYS A 138 -17.85 -8.59 12.81
CA CYS A 138 -18.13 -7.26 13.37
C CYS A 138 -17.80 -6.16 12.36
N ALA A 139 -16.63 -6.23 11.71
CA ALA A 139 -16.24 -5.27 10.68
C ALA A 139 -17.18 -5.27 9.48
N ALA A 140 -17.60 -6.45 8.99
CA ALA A 140 -18.53 -6.58 7.88
C ALA A 140 -19.91 -6.00 8.23
N HIS A 141 -20.41 -6.29 9.44
CA HIS A 141 -21.67 -5.71 9.91
C HIS A 141 -21.63 -4.18 9.95
N MET A 142 -20.50 -3.60 10.38
CA MET A 142 -20.30 -2.15 10.34
C MET A 142 -20.18 -1.62 8.91
N ALA A 143 -19.51 -2.36 8.01
CA ALA A 143 -19.35 -2.03 6.60
C ALA A 143 -20.70 -1.87 5.87
N ASP A 144 -21.71 -2.64 6.26
CA ASP A 144 -23.05 -2.61 5.66
C ASP A 144 -23.92 -1.44 6.14
N ARG A 145 -23.44 -0.63 7.10
CA ARG A 145 -24.23 0.49 7.66
C ARG A 145 -24.29 1.72 6.78
N PHE A 146 -23.31 1.91 5.91
CA PHE A 146 -23.15 3.12 5.10
C PHE A 146 -22.75 2.77 3.68
N ASP A 147 -23.42 3.39 2.70
CA ASP A 147 -23.03 3.28 1.31
C ASP A 147 -21.86 4.24 0.99
N PRO A 148 -20.75 3.76 0.38
CA PRO A 148 -19.62 4.61 0.08
C PRO A 148 -19.91 5.81 -0.83
N PHE A 149 -20.84 5.68 -1.78
CA PHE A 149 -21.19 6.77 -2.69
C PHE A 149 -22.14 7.77 -2.06
N GLU A 150 -23.13 7.32 -1.28
CA GLU A 150 -23.98 8.23 -0.50
C GLU A 150 -23.16 9.05 0.50
N GLN A 151 -22.10 8.45 1.08
CA GLN A 151 -21.19 9.14 1.98
C GLN A 151 -20.06 9.91 1.27
N HIS A 152 -19.91 9.76 -0.04
CA HIS A 152 -18.75 10.23 -0.81
C HIS A 152 -17.40 9.86 -0.15
N SER A 153 -17.30 8.62 0.35
CA SER A 153 -16.21 8.20 1.24
C SER A 153 -15.41 7.04 0.67
N VAL A 154 -14.17 7.37 0.31
CA VAL A 154 -13.13 6.39 -0.06
C VAL A 154 -12.84 5.45 1.11
N LEU A 155 -12.92 5.92 2.35
CA LEU A 155 -12.71 5.08 3.52
C LEU A 155 -13.73 3.94 3.59
N TRP A 156 -15.02 4.21 3.34
CA TRP A 156 -16.05 3.18 3.34
C TRP A 156 -15.88 2.16 2.21
N ALA A 157 -15.55 2.61 0.98
CA ALA A 157 -15.22 1.68 -0.11
C ALA A 157 -13.99 0.82 0.23
N ALA A 158 -12.98 1.41 0.88
CA ALA A 158 -11.80 0.68 1.34
C ALA A 158 -12.13 -0.35 2.43
N LEU A 159 -13.08 -0.06 3.33
CA LEU A 159 -13.55 -1.00 4.33
C LEU A 159 -14.28 -2.19 3.67
N ARG A 160 -15.15 -1.94 2.69
CA ARG A 160 -15.81 -3.01 1.91
C ARG A 160 -14.79 -3.94 1.26
N CYS A 161 -13.77 -3.38 0.61
CA CYS A 161 -12.65 -4.16 0.09
C CYS A 161 -11.91 -4.94 1.20
N ALA A 162 -11.76 -4.36 2.39
CA ALA A 162 -11.00 -4.94 3.49
C ALA A 162 -11.69 -6.16 4.14
N VAL A 163 -13.03 -6.20 4.12
CA VAL A 163 -13.85 -7.29 4.69
C VAL A 163 -14.16 -8.42 3.69
N LEU A 164 -13.76 -8.28 2.42
CA LEU A 164 -13.95 -9.30 1.38
C LEU A 164 -13.41 -10.69 1.75
N GLU A 165 -12.49 -10.85 2.71
CA GLU A 165 -12.04 -12.19 3.13
C GLU A 165 -13.12 -12.96 3.93
N ALA A 166 -14.10 -12.27 4.53
CA ALA A 166 -15.23 -12.90 5.20
C ALA A 166 -16.47 -13.08 4.32
N ASP A 167 -16.50 -12.49 3.14
CA ASP A 167 -17.61 -12.65 2.21
C ASP A 167 -17.69 -14.13 1.73
N PRO A 168 -18.89 -14.73 1.64
CA PRO A 168 -19.05 -16.12 1.19
C PRO A 168 -18.75 -16.32 -0.31
N ALA A 169 -18.82 -15.27 -1.12
CA ALA A 169 -18.59 -15.27 -2.56
C ALA A 169 -17.66 -14.10 -2.99
N PRO A 170 -16.44 -14.01 -2.47
CA PRO A 170 -15.62 -12.82 -2.64
C PRO A 170 -15.12 -12.62 -4.09
N ALA A 171 -15.05 -13.70 -4.87
CA ALA A 171 -14.65 -13.66 -6.28
C ALA A 171 -15.69 -12.96 -7.17
N THR A 172 -16.97 -12.91 -6.77
CA THR A 172 -18.02 -12.24 -7.54
C THR A 172 -18.11 -10.75 -7.24
N ARG A 173 -17.60 -10.31 -6.08
CA ARG A 173 -17.69 -8.92 -5.61
C ARG A 173 -16.42 -8.11 -5.78
N PHE A 174 -15.24 -8.73 -5.71
CA PHE A 174 -14.00 -7.96 -5.56
C PHE A 174 -13.74 -6.97 -6.69
N ALA A 175 -14.09 -7.31 -7.95
CA ALA A 175 -13.85 -6.42 -9.08
C ALA A 175 -14.70 -5.14 -8.98
N ASP A 176 -15.95 -5.30 -8.55
CA ASP A 176 -16.92 -4.21 -8.36
C ASP A 176 -16.55 -3.37 -7.13
N ASP A 177 -16.26 -3.99 -5.97
CA ASP A 177 -15.87 -3.24 -4.77
C ASP A 177 -14.57 -2.44 -4.98
N TYR A 178 -13.62 -2.94 -5.79
CA TYR A 178 -12.42 -2.17 -6.17
C TYR A 178 -12.68 -1.15 -7.28
N GLU A 179 -13.66 -1.37 -8.16
CA GLU A 179 -14.12 -0.36 -9.12
C GLU A 179 -14.66 0.85 -8.37
N ASP A 180 -15.58 0.63 -7.43
CA ASP A 180 -16.17 1.67 -6.58
C ASP A 180 -15.08 2.46 -5.85
N LEU A 181 -14.11 1.75 -5.25
CA LEU A 181 -13.00 2.38 -4.54
C LEU A 181 -12.13 3.26 -5.45
N ILE A 182 -11.87 2.82 -6.69
CA ILE A 182 -11.06 3.56 -7.66
C ILE A 182 -11.87 4.71 -8.28
N GLU A 183 -13.18 4.54 -8.45
CA GLU A 183 -14.08 5.56 -8.95
C GLU A 183 -14.18 6.73 -7.98
N LEU A 184 -14.33 6.44 -6.68
CA LEU A 184 -14.43 7.46 -5.64
C LEU A 184 -13.17 8.32 -5.50
N ASP A 185 -11.98 7.73 -5.70
CA ASP A 185 -10.75 8.52 -5.85
C ASP A 185 -9.76 7.88 -6.82
N PRO A 186 -9.78 8.29 -8.10
CA PRO A 186 -8.91 7.73 -9.14
C PRO A 186 -7.46 8.15 -8.97
N ARG A 187 -7.13 9.03 -8.02
CA ARG A 187 -5.76 9.50 -7.80
C ARG A 187 -4.96 8.55 -6.93
N LEU A 188 -5.58 7.55 -6.28
CA LEU A 188 -4.94 6.71 -5.27
C LEU A 188 -4.23 5.47 -5.85
N PRO A 189 -2.89 5.44 -5.89
CA PRO A 189 -2.17 4.28 -6.40
C PRO A 189 -2.34 3.05 -5.51
N ALA A 190 -2.55 3.26 -4.21
CA ALA A 190 -2.70 2.19 -3.23
C ALA A 190 -3.89 1.27 -3.56
N SER A 191 -5.00 1.84 -4.01
CA SER A 191 -6.22 1.12 -4.40
C SER A 191 -5.98 0.27 -5.65
N MET A 192 -5.36 0.85 -6.69
CA MET A 192 -5.01 0.14 -7.93
C MET A 192 -4.01 -1.00 -7.67
N LYS A 193 -2.97 -0.74 -6.88
CA LYS A 193 -2.03 -1.78 -6.44
C LYS A 193 -2.72 -2.88 -5.64
N ALA A 194 -3.73 -2.55 -4.84
CA ALA A 194 -4.48 -3.54 -4.07
C ALA A 194 -5.35 -4.41 -4.99
N LEU A 195 -6.04 -3.83 -5.98
CA LEU A 195 -6.77 -4.58 -7.00
C LEU A 195 -5.85 -5.58 -7.74
N GLY A 196 -4.67 -5.13 -8.19
CA GLY A 196 -3.72 -6.02 -8.86
C GLY A 196 -3.28 -7.20 -7.99
N ARG A 197 -3.12 -6.98 -6.69
CA ARG A 197 -2.81 -8.04 -5.72
C ARG A 197 -3.96 -9.04 -5.57
N GLU A 198 -5.20 -8.55 -5.48
CA GLU A 198 -6.39 -9.41 -5.28
C GLU A 198 -6.82 -10.15 -6.55
N ALA A 199 -6.53 -9.60 -7.74
CA ALA A 199 -6.81 -10.22 -9.03
C ALA A 199 -5.89 -11.41 -9.39
N LEU A 200 -4.88 -11.72 -8.55
CA LEU A 200 -4.02 -12.88 -8.75
C LEU A 200 -4.80 -14.22 -8.64
N PRO A 201 -4.37 -15.28 -9.37
CA PRO A 201 -5.06 -16.58 -9.37
C PRO A 201 -5.11 -17.30 -8.02
N ASP A 202 -4.11 -17.10 -7.17
CA ASP A 202 -4.06 -17.71 -5.83
C ASP A 202 -4.94 -16.99 -4.79
N ARG A 203 -5.54 -15.86 -5.21
CA ARG A 203 -6.47 -15.01 -4.47
C ARG A 203 -7.88 -15.10 -5.03
N ARG A 204 -8.35 -14.10 -5.79
CA ARG A 204 -9.76 -13.98 -6.22
C ARG A 204 -9.95 -13.93 -7.73
N GLY A 205 -8.86 -13.72 -8.48
CA GLY A 205 -8.94 -13.55 -9.92
C GLY A 205 -8.33 -14.70 -10.72
N SER A 206 -7.87 -14.34 -11.91
CA SER A 206 -7.18 -15.18 -12.86
C SER A 206 -6.29 -14.29 -13.72
N TRP A 207 -5.39 -14.85 -14.52
CA TRP A 207 -4.53 -14.06 -15.39
C TRP A 207 -5.30 -13.17 -16.37
N SER A 208 -6.41 -13.68 -16.93
CA SER A 208 -7.27 -12.91 -17.84
C SER A 208 -8.03 -11.80 -17.12
N ILE A 209 -8.46 -12.06 -15.88
CA ILE A 209 -9.08 -11.04 -15.04
C ILE A 209 -8.06 -9.94 -14.74
N LEU A 210 -6.84 -10.29 -14.29
CA LEU A 210 -5.80 -9.31 -13.98
C LEU A 210 -5.49 -8.39 -15.19
N ASP A 211 -5.28 -8.93 -16.39
CA ASP A 211 -5.00 -8.10 -17.58
C ASP A 211 -6.19 -7.20 -17.94
N ARG A 212 -7.41 -7.74 -17.90
CA ARG A 212 -8.63 -6.98 -18.17
C ARG A 212 -8.81 -5.84 -17.16
N GLU A 213 -8.67 -6.11 -15.87
CA GLU A 213 -8.79 -5.11 -14.82
C GLU A 213 -7.70 -4.04 -14.93
N ALA A 214 -6.46 -4.40 -15.25
CA ALA A 214 -5.38 -3.43 -15.45
C ALA A 214 -5.69 -2.47 -16.62
N ARG A 215 -6.19 -2.98 -17.75
CA ARG A 215 -6.59 -2.16 -18.91
C ARG A 215 -7.83 -1.30 -18.61
N ARG A 216 -8.80 -1.85 -17.88
CA ARG A 216 -10.00 -1.13 -17.44
C ARG A 216 -9.64 0.04 -16.53
N VAL A 217 -8.80 -0.17 -15.51
CA VAL A 217 -8.33 0.90 -14.63
C VAL A 217 -7.60 1.98 -15.42
N ALA A 218 -6.71 1.61 -16.34
CA ALA A 218 -6.01 2.58 -17.19
C ALA A 218 -6.99 3.45 -18.02
N ALA A 219 -8.11 2.88 -18.47
CA ALA A 219 -9.16 3.62 -19.15
C ALA A 219 -10.01 4.49 -18.21
N GLN A 220 -10.38 3.96 -17.04
CA GLN A 220 -11.18 4.63 -16.00
C GLN A 220 -10.42 5.84 -15.42
N THR A 221 -9.13 5.69 -15.18
CA THR A 221 -8.28 6.70 -14.55
C THR A 221 -7.48 7.51 -15.56
N ARG A 222 -7.87 7.51 -16.84
CA ARG A 222 -7.10 8.14 -17.93
C ARG A 222 -6.80 9.61 -17.66
N GLU A 223 -7.76 10.34 -17.12
CA GLU A 223 -7.58 11.77 -16.80
C GLU A 223 -6.56 11.98 -15.68
N ALA A 224 -6.64 11.20 -14.61
CA ALA A 224 -5.73 11.29 -13.48
C ALA A 224 -4.33 10.74 -13.80
N TRP A 225 -4.25 9.68 -14.59
CA TRP A 225 -3.05 8.83 -14.67
C TRP A 225 -2.66 8.36 -16.07
N GLY A 226 -3.55 8.38 -17.07
CA GLY A 226 -3.28 7.71 -18.33
C GLY A 226 -3.02 6.21 -18.14
N MET A 227 -1.98 5.69 -18.79
CA MET A 227 -1.41 4.36 -18.63
C MET A 227 -0.71 4.11 -17.29
N ALA A 228 -0.46 5.14 -16.47
CA ALA A 228 -0.01 4.89 -15.10
C ALA A 228 -1.01 4.02 -14.30
N GLY A 229 -2.30 4.07 -14.60
CA GLY A 229 -3.30 3.17 -14.01
C GLY A 229 -2.99 1.68 -14.28
N TYR A 230 -2.57 1.34 -15.51
CA TYR A 230 -2.11 0.00 -15.86
C TYR A 230 -0.88 -0.38 -15.04
N ALA A 231 0.13 0.51 -14.98
CA ALA A 231 1.37 0.26 -14.26
C ALA A 231 1.14 0.05 -12.75
N TRP A 232 0.22 0.78 -12.13
CA TRP A 232 -0.11 0.60 -10.71
C TRP A 232 -0.72 -0.77 -10.42
N VAL A 233 -1.71 -1.21 -11.20
CA VAL A 233 -2.30 -2.55 -11.06
C VAL A 233 -1.24 -3.63 -11.27
N ALA A 234 -0.47 -3.52 -12.35
CA ALA A 234 0.62 -4.44 -12.70
C ALA A 234 1.68 -4.56 -11.60
N MET A 235 2.15 -3.43 -11.04
CA MET A 235 3.11 -3.42 -9.93
C MET A 235 2.56 -4.15 -8.71
N GLY A 236 1.30 -3.91 -8.35
CA GLY A 236 0.65 -4.62 -7.24
C GLY A 236 0.72 -6.15 -7.39
N ALA A 237 0.39 -6.65 -8.58
CA ALA A 237 0.45 -8.07 -8.89
C ALA A 237 1.90 -8.61 -8.87
N ALA A 238 2.82 -7.94 -9.57
CA ALA A 238 4.22 -8.35 -9.71
C ALA A 238 4.97 -8.39 -8.36
N GLU A 239 4.67 -7.47 -7.44
CA GLU A 239 5.22 -7.46 -6.08
C GLU A 239 4.85 -8.72 -5.27
N CYS A 240 3.78 -9.43 -5.65
CA CYS A 240 3.33 -10.65 -4.98
C CYS A 240 3.70 -11.93 -5.73
N ASP A 241 3.67 -11.91 -7.06
CA ASP A 241 3.96 -13.07 -7.91
C ASP A 241 4.77 -12.66 -9.14
N LEU A 242 5.97 -13.23 -9.29
CA LEU A 242 6.84 -12.99 -10.43
C LEU A 242 6.21 -13.45 -11.75
N ALA A 243 5.31 -14.44 -11.72
CA ALA A 243 4.59 -14.87 -12.91
C ALA A 243 3.67 -13.77 -13.48
N ALA A 244 3.23 -12.82 -12.64
CA ALA A 244 2.51 -11.64 -13.12
C ALA A 244 3.42 -10.73 -13.96
N PHE A 245 4.68 -10.53 -13.52
CA PHE A 245 5.66 -9.72 -14.24
C PHE A 245 5.91 -10.25 -15.67
N HIS A 246 6.05 -11.58 -15.82
CA HIS A 246 6.25 -12.23 -17.11
C HIS A 246 5.08 -12.05 -18.10
N ARG A 247 3.90 -11.66 -17.60
CA ARG A 247 2.67 -11.51 -18.39
C ARG A 247 2.32 -10.06 -18.69
N LEU A 248 3.13 -9.11 -18.21
CA LEU A 248 2.88 -7.70 -18.44
C LEU A 248 3.06 -7.34 -19.90
N ASP A 249 2.26 -6.38 -20.35
CA ASP A 249 2.49 -5.64 -21.58
C ASP A 249 3.59 -4.61 -21.30
N GLY A 250 4.83 -4.94 -21.70
CA GLY A 250 6.00 -4.10 -21.41
C GLY A 250 5.86 -2.68 -21.94
N ASN A 251 5.19 -2.47 -23.07
CA ASN A 251 5.01 -1.13 -23.64
C ASN A 251 4.09 -0.28 -22.78
N LEU A 252 2.92 -0.81 -22.42
CA LEU A 252 1.97 -0.10 -21.55
C LEU A 252 2.56 0.15 -20.15
N PHE A 253 3.33 -0.80 -19.64
CA PHE A 253 4.00 -0.65 -18.36
C PHE A 253 5.06 0.45 -18.38
N CYS A 254 5.93 0.47 -19.40
CA CYS A 254 6.92 1.52 -19.59
C CYS A 254 6.27 2.90 -19.70
N GLU A 255 5.27 3.05 -20.57
CA GLU A 255 4.51 4.30 -20.73
C GLU A 255 3.90 4.74 -19.40
N GLY A 256 3.29 3.81 -18.66
CA GLY A 256 2.75 4.11 -17.34
C GLY A 256 3.80 4.55 -16.32
N LEU A 257 5.02 3.99 -16.33
CA LEU A 257 6.10 4.48 -15.46
C LEU A 257 6.54 5.91 -15.81
N HIS A 258 6.59 6.25 -17.10
CA HIS A 258 6.88 7.62 -17.54
C HIS A 258 5.83 8.59 -17.00
N GLU A 259 4.55 8.26 -17.21
CA GLU A 259 3.43 9.08 -16.79
C GLU A 259 3.32 9.26 -15.27
N ILE A 260 3.73 8.27 -14.47
CA ILE A 260 3.82 8.40 -13.01
C ILE A 260 4.77 9.53 -12.63
N LEU A 261 5.98 9.54 -13.21
CA LEU A 261 7.01 10.53 -12.85
C LEU A 261 6.78 11.89 -13.48
N GLU A 262 6.07 11.98 -14.61
CA GLU A 262 5.61 13.26 -15.16
C GLU A 262 4.59 13.94 -14.22
N ARG A 263 3.67 13.15 -13.66
CA ARG A 263 2.61 13.66 -12.77
C ARG A 263 3.05 13.81 -11.31
N CYS A 264 3.97 12.97 -10.85
CA CYS A 264 4.50 12.96 -9.49
C CYS A 264 6.05 12.90 -9.48
N PRO A 265 6.75 13.98 -9.87
CA PRO A 265 8.21 14.02 -10.00
C PRO A 265 8.95 14.15 -8.65
N THR A 266 8.43 13.53 -7.58
CA THR A 266 9.04 13.60 -6.23
C THR A 266 10.20 12.62 -6.10
N GLN A 267 11.13 12.90 -5.17
CA GLN A 267 12.22 11.98 -4.89
C GLN A 267 11.74 10.70 -4.20
N ASP A 268 10.67 10.76 -3.41
CA ASP A 268 10.03 9.55 -2.86
C ASP A 268 9.51 8.65 -4.00
N MET A 269 8.80 9.22 -4.99
CA MET A 269 8.28 8.46 -6.12
C MET A 269 9.41 7.89 -7.00
N ALA A 270 10.43 8.70 -7.32
CA ALA A 270 11.60 8.23 -8.06
C ALA A 270 12.31 7.07 -7.35
N ASN A 271 12.48 7.15 -6.02
CA ASN A 271 13.05 6.05 -5.23
C ASN A 271 12.16 4.80 -5.24
N ARG A 272 10.84 4.93 -5.15
CA ARG A 272 9.90 3.79 -5.19
C ARG A 272 9.97 3.05 -6.52
N LEU A 273 9.92 3.79 -7.63
CA LEU A 273 9.98 3.19 -8.96
C LEU A 273 11.37 2.62 -9.25
N ALA A 274 12.45 3.33 -8.88
CA ALA A 274 13.81 2.82 -9.00
C ALA A 274 14.03 1.55 -8.17
N ALA A 275 13.49 1.50 -6.94
CA ALA A 275 13.56 0.31 -6.12
C ALA A 275 12.79 -0.85 -6.76
N PHE A 276 11.58 -0.62 -7.26
CA PHE A 276 10.81 -1.64 -7.96
C PHE A 276 11.57 -2.17 -9.19
N THR A 277 11.97 -1.30 -10.12
CA THR A 277 12.61 -1.73 -11.37
C THR A 277 13.99 -2.33 -11.13
N GLY A 278 14.84 -1.73 -10.28
CA GLY A 278 16.17 -2.23 -9.95
C GLY A 278 16.14 -3.60 -9.26
N LEU A 279 15.25 -3.80 -8.28
CA LEU A 279 15.09 -5.10 -7.64
C LEU A 279 14.51 -6.17 -8.56
N THR A 280 13.68 -5.76 -9.54
CA THR A 280 13.16 -6.65 -10.58
C THR A 280 14.27 -7.08 -11.53
N VAL A 281 15.10 -6.15 -12.00
CA VAL A 281 16.28 -6.45 -12.83
C VAL A 281 17.20 -7.44 -12.13
N GLY A 282 17.43 -7.27 -10.82
CA GLY A 282 18.23 -8.18 -10.01
C GLY A 282 17.67 -9.61 -9.90
N GLN A 283 16.39 -9.85 -10.21
CA GLN A 283 15.85 -11.22 -10.32
C GLN A 283 16.25 -11.93 -11.62
N PHE A 284 16.75 -11.18 -12.60
CA PHE A 284 17.06 -11.67 -13.94
C PHE A 284 18.43 -11.17 -14.42
N PRO A 285 19.55 -11.63 -13.84
CA PRO A 285 20.88 -11.31 -14.35
C PRO A 285 20.99 -11.78 -15.82
N GLY A 286 21.30 -10.87 -16.73
CA GLY A 286 21.29 -11.14 -18.18
C GLY A 286 19.89 -11.27 -18.78
N ALA A 287 18.93 -10.50 -18.25
CA ALA A 287 17.51 -10.53 -18.58
C ALA A 287 17.21 -10.85 -20.06
N PRO A 288 16.28 -11.79 -20.35
CA PRO A 288 15.87 -12.09 -21.72
C PRO A 288 15.44 -10.84 -22.47
N PRO A 289 15.53 -10.82 -23.82
CA PRO A 289 15.14 -9.65 -24.62
C PRO A 289 13.74 -9.12 -24.28
N ALA A 290 12.80 -10.02 -23.97
CA ALA A 290 11.42 -9.68 -23.59
C ALA A 290 11.29 -8.85 -22.29
N HIS A 291 12.34 -8.78 -21.48
CA HIS A 291 12.38 -8.07 -20.20
C HIS A 291 13.39 -6.91 -20.20
N ARG A 292 14.12 -6.67 -21.29
CA ARG A 292 15.14 -5.61 -21.33
C ARG A 292 14.55 -4.22 -20.98
N TRP A 293 13.29 -4.00 -21.34
CA TRP A 293 12.57 -2.76 -21.06
C TRP A 293 12.56 -2.36 -19.57
N VAL A 294 12.59 -3.31 -18.61
CA VAL A 294 12.61 -2.94 -17.18
C VAL A 294 13.97 -2.39 -16.75
N ALA A 295 15.05 -2.89 -17.37
CA ALA A 295 16.39 -2.35 -17.17
C ALA A 295 16.50 -0.96 -17.80
N ASP A 296 15.91 -0.77 -18.99
CA ASP A 296 15.88 0.54 -19.65
C ASP A 296 15.10 1.56 -18.81
N CYS A 297 13.93 1.18 -18.26
CA CYS A 297 13.19 2.02 -17.31
C CYS A 297 14.00 2.32 -16.05
N PHE A 298 14.69 1.32 -15.46
CA PHE A 298 15.55 1.56 -14.30
C PHE A 298 16.62 2.61 -14.61
N GLY A 299 17.32 2.46 -15.74
CA GLY A 299 18.31 3.41 -16.21
C GLY A 299 17.77 4.82 -16.40
N TRP A 300 16.62 4.94 -17.07
CA TRP A 300 15.95 6.22 -17.29
C TRP A 300 15.58 6.89 -15.95
N ILE A 301 14.95 6.15 -15.03
CA ILE A 301 14.59 6.69 -13.71
C ILE A 301 15.83 7.15 -12.95
N THR A 302 16.89 6.34 -12.92
CA THR A 302 18.10 6.67 -12.15
C THR A 302 18.86 7.84 -12.76
N GLN A 303 18.91 7.95 -14.09
CA GLN A 303 19.61 9.03 -14.78
C GLN A 303 18.86 10.36 -14.71
N ASP A 304 17.54 10.35 -14.90
CA ASP A 304 16.78 11.58 -15.17
C ASP A 304 15.97 12.07 -13.95
N HIS A 305 15.64 11.17 -13.02
CA HIS A 305 14.72 11.46 -11.91
C HIS A 305 15.34 11.27 -10.52
N LEU A 306 16.28 10.33 -10.35
CA LEU A 306 16.86 10.02 -9.04
C LEU A 306 18.01 10.98 -8.70
N ARG A 307 17.79 11.88 -7.75
CA ARG A 307 18.76 12.88 -7.28
C ARG A 307 19.18 12.63 -5.84
N GLU A 308 18.32 11.96 -5.07
CA GLU A 308 18.58 11.55 -3.70
C GLU A 308 18.28 10.06 -3.54
N LEU A 309 19.02 9.40 -2.63
CA LEU A 309 18.67 8.06 -2.15
C LEU A 309 17.98 8.17 -0.80
N HIS A 310 16.83 7.49 -0.69
CA HIS A 310 16.02 7.36 0.53
C HIS A 310 16.03 5.89 0.98
N PRO A 311 16.97 5.47 1.86
CA PRO A 311 17.19 4.06 2.19
C PRO A 311 15.94 3.33 2.67
N LEU A 312 15.10 3.95 3.50
CA LEU A 312 13.88 3.30 4.01
C LEU A 312 12.95 2.79 2.89
N ILE A 313 12.80 3.54 1.79
CA ILE A 313 11.99 3.12 0.63
C ILE A 313 12.54 1.83 0.03
N TRP A 314 13.85 1.76 -0.17
CA TRP A 314 14.52 0.56 -0.69
C TRP A 314 14.49 -0.60 0.30
N ALA A 315 14.51 -0.31 1.60
CA ALA A 315 14.41 -1.33 2.65
C ALA A 315 13.03 -2.00 2.62
N GLU A 316 11.97 -1.23 2.41
CA GLU A 316 10.58 -1.69 2.42
C GLU A 316 10.10 -2.22 1.06
N ALA A 317 10.76 -1.83 -0.02
CA ALA A 317 10.42 -2.27 -1.37
C ALA A 317 10.36 -3.80 -1.46
N ARG A 318 9.31 -4.33 -2.08
CA ARG A 318 9.16 -5.76 -2.30
C ARG A 318 10.00 -6.17 -3.50
N THR A 319 10.78 -7.22 -3.35
CA THR A 319 11.37 -7.89 -4.51
C THR A 319 10.27 -8.77 -5.13
N PRO A 320 9.93 -8.58 -6.42
CA PRO A 320 8.90 -9.38 -7.08
C PRO A 320 9.07 -10.89 -6.85
N GLY A 321 7.97 -11.56 -6.49
CA GLY A 321 7.96 -13.01 -6.21
C GLY A 321 8.69 -13.46 -4.94
N ARG A 322 9.31 -12.56 -4.16
CA ARG A 322 9.98 -12.91 -2.90
C ARG A 322 9.19 -12.40 -1.70
N ARG A 323 8.95 -13.28 -0.72
CA ARG A 323 8.39 -12.86 0.57
C ARG A 323 9.39 -11.94 1.27
N LEU A 324 8.90 -10.88 1.88
CA LEU A 324 9.69 -10.09 2.84
C LEU A 324 10.16 -11.05 3.95
N GLY A 325 11.46 -11.14 4.18
CA GLY A 325 12.03 -11.94 5.26
C GLY A 325 11.65 -11.35 6.63
N SER A 326 11.67 -12.19 7.68
CA SER A 326 11.48 -11.71 9.06
C SER A 326 12.60 -10.76 9.46
N GLU A 327 12.24 -9.73 10.22
CA GLU A 327 13.06 -8.62 10.64
C GLU A 327 14.29 -9.06 11.46
N GLY A 328 15.44 -8.47 11.11
CA GLY A 328 16.70 -8.52 11.85
C GLY A 328 17.61 -7.40 11.33
N ASP A 329 17.91 -6.46 12.24
CA ASP A 329 18.79 -5.28 12.19
C ASP A 329 18.77 -4.28 11.00
N ASP A 330 18.80 -3.00 11.41
CA ASP A 330 19.02 -1.75 10.68
C ASP A 330 18.40 -1.66 9.26
N LEU A 331 17.12 -1.23 9.22
CA LEU A 331 16.39 -0.96 7.98
C LEU A 331 17.13 0.02 7.07
N GLU A 332 17.79 1.03 7.62
CA GLU A 332 18.54 2.01 6.84
C GLU A 332 19.73 1.32 6.14
N LYS A 333 20.49 0.51 6.87
CA LYS A 333 21.59 -0.28 6.29
C LYS A 333 21.09 -1.24 5.22
N ARG A 334 19.98 -1.96 5.45
CA ARG A 334 19.37 -2.86 4.46
C ARG A 334 19.00 -2.10 3.20
N GLY A 335 18.32 -0.97 3.36
CA GLY A 335 17.92 -0.11 2.26
C GLY A 335 19.09 0.41 1.46
N ARG A 336 20.13 0.89 2.15
CA ARG A 336 21.37 1.37 1.54
C ARG A 336 22.06 0.28 0.72
N ILE A 337 22.17 -0.94 1.26
CA ILE A 337 22.74 -2.08 0.52
C ILE A 337 21.92 -2.37 -0.74
N ARG A 338 20.59 -2.46 -0.63
CA ARG A 338 19.72 -2.75 -1.79
C ARG A 338 19.82 -1.68 -2.87
N ALA A 339 19.82 -0.41 -2.49
CA ALA A 339 19.98 0.71 -3.42
C ALA A 339 21.32 0.65 -4.16
N TRP A 340 22.43 0.54 -3.40
CA TRP A 340 23.76 0.53 -3.99
C TRP A 340 24.04 -0.70 -4.83
N SER A 341 23.64 -1.90 -4.40
CA SER A 341 23.80 -3.11 -5.20
C SER A 341 23.04 -3.01 -6.52
N SER A 342 21.79 -2.52 -6.50
CA SER A 342 21.00 -2.38 -7.74
C SER A 342 21.65 -1.38 -8.72
N LEU A 343 22.15 -0.24 -8.22
CA LEU A 343 22.87 0.73 -9.04
C LEU A 343 24.21 0.18 -9.55
N ALA A 344 24.98 -0.49 -8.69
CA ALA A 344 26.28 -1.05 -9.05
C ALA A 344 26.14 -2.14 -10.12
N ASP A 345 25.16 -3.03 -9.98
CA ASP A 345 24.89 -4.09 -10.95
C ASP A 345 24.49 -3.51 -12.31
N TYR A 346 23.61 -2.50 -12.33
CA TYR A 346 23.19 -1.86 -13.58
C TYR A 346 24.31 -1.08 -14.27
N TYR A 347 25.13 -0.36 -13.51
CA TYR A 347 26.24 0.44 -14.03
C TYR A 347 27.58 -0.31 -14.09
N ALA A 348 27.61 -1.63 -13.84
CA ALA A 348 28.85 -2.41 -13.80
C ALA A 348 29.77 -2.19 -15.02
N PRO A 349 29.28 -2.20 -16.28
CA PRO A 349 30.15 -1.94 -17.44
C PRO A 349 30.79 -0.54 -17.43
N ALA A 350 30.11 0.45 -16.85
CA ALA A 350 30.60 1.81 -16.75
C ALA A 350 31.61 1.97 -15.61
N LEU A 351 31.40 1.29 -14.48
CA LEU A 351 32.30 1.26 -13.33
C LEU A 351 33.60 0.51 -13.67
N GLU A 352 33.52 -0.63 -14.36
CA GLU A 352 34.67 -1.39 -14.87
C GLU A 352 35.54 -0.56 -15.84
N ALA A 353 34.92 0.36 -16.56
CA ALA A 353 35.61 1.32 -17.43
C ALA A 353 36.21 2.54 -16.66
N GLY A 354 36.30 2.47 -15.32
CA GLY A 354 36.91 3.49 -14.47
C GLY A 354 36.06 4.75 -14.25
N ARG A 355 34.76 4.71 -14.54
CA ARG A 355 33.85 5.84 -14.22
C ARG A 355 33.34 5.71 -12.79
N ARG A 356 33.00 6.85 -12.16
CA ARG A 356 32.33 6.88 -10.85
C ARG A 356 30.91 7.42 -10.98
N LEU A 357 30.03 6.92 -10.13
CA LEU A 357 28.63 7.33 -10.02
C LEU A 357 28.50 8.51 -9.05
N VAL A 358 27.95 9.62 -9.49
CA VAL A 358 27.77 10.85 -8.69
C VAL A 358 26.32 11.32 -8.79
N PHE A 359 25.70 11.59 -7.65
CA PHE A 359 24.39 12.25 -7.59
C PHE A 359 24.59 13.76 -7.83
N ALA A 360 24.01 14.26 -8.91
CA ALA A 360 24.00 15.68 -9.26
C ALA A 360 22.58 16.26 -9.06
N PRO A 361 22.42 17.60 -9.01
CA PRO A 361 21.11 18.24 -8.86
C PRO A 361 20.10 17.88 -9.96
N ASP A 362 20.56 17.45 -11.13
CA ASP A 362 19.74 17.05 -12.27
C ASP A 362 19.58 15.53 -12.42
N GLY A 363 20.33 14.70 -11.67
CA GLY A 363 20.21 13.25 -11.70
C GLY A 363 21.52 12.50 -11.44
N VAL A 364 21.52 11.18 -11.60
CA VAL A 364 22.75 10.37 -11.47
C VAL A 364 23.61 10.49 -12.72
N ARG A 365 24.86 10.91 -12.55
CA ARG A 365 25.84 11.04 -13.64
C ARG A 365 27.03 10.10 -13.44
N MET A 366 27.51 9.54 -14.55
CA MET A 366 28.78 8.82 -14.61
C MET A 366 29.89 9.78 -15.05
N VAL A 367 30.88 10.03 -14.20
CA VAL A 367 32.01 10.90 -14.50
C VAL A 367 33.30 10.09 -14.63
N LYS A 368 34.17 10.47 -15.58
CA LYS A 368 35.54 9.95 -15.67
C LYS A 368 36.41 10.67 -14.63
N GLU A 369 37.43 9.99 -14.12
CA GLU A 369 38.49 10.61 -13.31
C GLU A 369 39.24 11.70 -14.07
#